data_AF-A0A7C1ESA9-F1
#
_entry.id   AF-A0A7C1ESA9-F1
#
_cell.length_a   1.000
_cell.length_b   1.000
_cell.length_c   1.000
_cell.angle_alpha   90.00
_cell.angle_beta   90.00
_cell.angle_gamma   90.00
#
_symmetry.space_group_name_H-M   'P 1'
#
loop_
_entity.id
_entity.type
_entity.pdbx_description
1 polymer ?
#
loop_
_entity_poly.entity_id
_entity_poly.type
_entity_poly.pdbx_seq_one_letter_code
_entity_poly.pdbx_strand_id
1 'polypeptide(L)' 'MAFDDLQADIFVTTRSEHGEQPAAWRRDEEAGRVVVLTPGHNPEVWLHPSFQILALNALRWCGKLM' A
#
# COMPACT_ATOMS: atom_id res chain seq x y z
N MET A 1 6.22 16.74 0.26
CA MET A 1 5.06 16.89 1.15
C MET A 1 5.06 15.72 2.10
N ALA A 2 4.82 15.94 3.39
CA ALA A 2 4.57 14.84 4.32
C ALA A 2 3.17 14.29 4.05
N PHE A 3 2.99 12.98 4.20
CA PHE A 3 1.67 12.37 4.17
C PHE A 3 0.95 12.75 5.48
N ASP A 4 -0.18 13.44 5.37
CA ASP A 4 -0.82 14.20 6.46
C ASP A 4 -2.15 13.61 6.94
N ASP A 5 -2.52 12.42 6.45
CA ASP A 5 -3.67 11.67 6.96
C ASP A 5 -3.29 10.91 8.24
N LEU A 6 -3.70 11.46 9.38
CA LEU A 6 -3.46 10.89 10.71
C LEU A 6 -4.15 9.54 10.95
N GLN A 7 -5.15 9.17 10.13
CA GLN A 7 -5.87 7.90 10.25
C GLN A 7 -5.25 6.80 9.40
N ALA A 8 -4.28 7.13 8.54
CA ALA A 8 -3.65 6.17 7.66
C ALA A 8 -2.33 5.63 8.24
N ASP A 9 -2.24 4.31 8.24
CA ASP A 9 -1.07 3.53 8.63
C ASP A 9 -0.19 3.29 7.40
N ILE A 10 0.99 3.91 7.35
CA ILE A 10 1.99 3.69 6.29
C ILE A 10 2.78 2.43 6.64
N PHE A 11 2.72 1.43 5.77
CA PHE A 11 3.37 0.13 6.00
C PHE A 11 4.38 -0.25 4.91
N VAL A 12 4.52 0.56 3.86
CA VAL A 12 5.62 0.45 2.88
C VAL A 12 6.10 1.85 2.51
N THR A 13 7.42 2.02 2.45
CA THR A 13 8.07 3.22 1.89
C THR A 13 8.96 2.85 0.70
N THR A 14 9.16 3.79 -0.21
CA THR A 14 10.14 3.71 -1.30
C THR A 14 11.20 4.76 -1.09
N ARG A 15 12.45 4.44 -1.47
CA ARG A 15 13.60 5.33 -1.30
C ARG A 15 14.37 5.44 -2.60
N SER A 16 14.77 6.66 -2.92
CA SER A 16 15.64 6.99 -4.05
C SER A 16 16.64 8.08 -3.64
N GLU A 17 17.45 8.55 -4.59
CA GLU A 17 18.31 9.72 -4.39
C GLU A 17 17.53 11.01 -4.08
N HIS A 18 16.24 11.07 -4.43
CA HIS A 18 15.35 12.20 -4.13
C HIS A 18 14.62 12.08 -2.79
N GLY A 19 15.01 11.10 -1.96
CA GLY A 19 14.47 10.88 -0.62
C GLY A 19 13.54 9.69 -0.52
N GLU A 20 12.80 9.64 0.59
CA GLU A 20 11.88 8.57 0.94
C GLU A 20 10.44 9.05 0.85
N GLN A 21 9.55 8.21 0.30
CA GLN A 21 8.13 8.52 0.11
C GLN A 21 7.27 7.31 0.50
N PRO A 22 6.07 7.53 1.06
CA PRO A 22 5.10 6.46 1.28
C PRO A 22 4.73 5.74 -0.02
N ALA A 23 4.78 4.42 0.02
CA ALA A 23 4.47 3.56 -1.12
C ALA A 23 3.25 2.67 -0.89
N ALA A 24 2.90 2.41 0.37
CA ALA A 24 1.62 1.84 0.71
C ALA A 24 1.11 2.35 2.06
N TRP A 25 -0.20 2.59 2.11
CA TRP A 25 -0.90 2.97 3.33
C TRP A 25 -2.28 2.33 3.38
N ARG A 26 -2.83 2.21 4.58
CA ARG A 26 -4.19 1.69 4.80
C ARG A 26 -4.91 2.47 5.88
N ARG A 27 -6.24 2.49 5.84
CA ARG A 27 -7.09 3.03 6.91
C ARG A 27 -8.45 2.33 6.93
N ASP A 28 -9.09 2.30 8.09
CA ASP A 28 -10.51 1.98 8.17
C ASP A 28 -11.32 3.20 7.69
N GLU A 29 -12.43 2.95 6.99
CA GLU A 29 -13.32 3.97 6.44
C GLU A 29 -14.77 3.56 6.77
N GLU A 30 -15.27 4.03 7.92
CA GLU A 30 -16.52 3.57 8.51
C GLU A 30 -16.61 2.03 8.60
N ALA A 31 -17.55 1.40 7.89
CA ALA A 31 -17.69 -0.05 7.80
C ALA A 31 -16.74 -0.68 6.76
N GLY A 32 -16.05 0.13 5.96
CA GLY A 32 -15.11 -0.26 4.93
C GLY A 32 -13.64 -0.17 5.34
N ARG A 33 -12.76 -0.53 4.40
CA ARG A 33 -11.30 -0.55 4.55
C ARG A 33 -10.67 -0.11 3.24
N VAL A 34 -9.75 0.86 3.30
CA VAL A 34 -9.02 1.38 2.15
C VAL A 34 -7.55 1.00 2.27
N VAL A 35 -6.98 0.49 1.19
CA VAL A 35 -5.55 0.26 1.04
C VAL A 35 -5.09 0.82 -0.28
N VAL A 36 -3.97 1.54 -0.27
CA VAL A 36 -3.34 2.09 -1.46
C VAL A 36 -1.95 1.47 -1.60
N LEU A 37 -1.65 1.00 -2.80
CA LEU A 37 -0.33 0.55 -3.24
C LEU A 37 0.06 1.42 -4.44
N THR A 38 1.11 2.24 -4.31
CA THR A 38 1.55 3.14 -5.39
C THR A 38 2.50 2.49 -6.40
N PRO A 39 3.30 1.44 -6.09
CA PRO A 39 4.03 0.70 -7.12
C PRO A 39 3.05 -0.03 -8.05
N GLY A 40 3.34 -0.02 -9.36
CA GLY A 40 2.50 -0.72 -10.34
C GLY A 40 2.53 -0.13 -11.76
N HIS A 41 3.29 0.95 -11.99
CA HIS A 41 3.45 1.55 -13.31
C HIS A 41 4.06 0.57 -14.34
N ASN A 42 5.01 -0.26 -13.90
CA ASN A 42 5.74 -1.17 -14.76
C ASN A 42 5.28 -2.63 -14.58
N PRO A 43 5.22 -3.46 -15.65
CA PRO A 43 4.83 -4.86 -15.57
C PRO A 43 5.66 -5.69 -14.58
N GLU A 44 6.95 -5.40 -14.44
CA GLU A 44 7.87 -6.13 -13.57
C GLU A 44 7.45 -6.08 -12.09
N VAL A 45 6.78 -4.99 -11.67
CA VAL A 45 6.23 -4.88 -10.32
C VAL A 45 5.15 -5.92 -10.11
N TRP A 46 4.23 -6.09 -11.07
CA TRP A 46 3.15 -7.09 -11.00
C TRP A 46 3.67 -8.54 -11.03
N LEU A 47 4.80 -8.77 -11.69
CA LEU A 47 5.45 -10.08 -11.76
C LEU A 47 6.29 -10.40 -10.52
N HIS A 48 6.63 -9.40 -9.70
CA HIS A 48 7.46 -9.62 -8.52
C HIS A 48 6.68 -10.39 -7.44
N PRO A 49 7.17 -11.54 -6.93
CA PRO A 49 6.44 -12.38 -5.98
C PRO A 49 6.02 -11.63 -4.70
N SER A 50 6.89 -10.75 -4.18
CA SER A 50 6.56 -9.96 -2.99
C SER A 50 5.40 -8.99 -3.22
N PHE A 51 5.27 -8.43 -4.43
CA PHE A 51 4.18 -7.53 -4.76
C PHE A 51 2.86 -8.30 -4.93
N GLN A 52 2.91 -9.50 -5.50
CA GLN A 52 1.74 -10.39 -5.57
C GLN A 52 1.23 -10.78 -4.18
N ILE A 53 2.14 -11.11 -3.26
CA ILE A 53 1.80 -11.39 -1.85
C ILE A 53 1.22 -10.14 -1.18
N LEU A 54 1.81 -8.97 -1.41
CA LEU A 54 1.33 -7.69 -0.88
C LEU A 54 -0.09 -7.39 -1.36
N ALA A 55 -0.35 -7.52 -2.66
CA ALA A 55 -1.65 -7.30 -3.27
C ALA A 55 -2.70 -8.30 -2.75
N LEU A 56 -2.34 -9.58 -2.63
CA LEU A 56 -3.24 -10.59 -2.08
C LEU A 56 -3.61 -10.30 -0.62
N ASN A 57 -2.64 -9.91 0.20
CA ASN A 57 -2.87 -9.53 1.59
C ASN A 57 -3.73 -8.27 1.71
N ALA A 58 -3.49 -7.28 0.85
CA ALA A 58 -4.31 -6.06 0.76
C ALA A 58 -5.77 -6.39 0.44
N LEU A 59 -6.01 -7.25 -0.56
CA LEU A 59 -7.35 -7.71 -0.94
C LEU A 59 -8.05 -8.47 0.20
N ARG A 60 -7.35 -9.41 0.86
CA ARG A 60 -7.90 -10.15 2.02
C ARG A 60 -8.25 -9.22 3.17
N TRP A 61 -7.39 -8.25 3.47
CA TRP A 61 -7.62 -7.27 4.53
C TRP A 61 -8.83 -6.40 4.24
N CYS A 62 -8.96 -5.86 3.02
CA CYS A 62 -10.14 -5.10 2.59
C CYS A 62 -11.42 -5.95 2.62
N GLY A 63 -11.34 -7.20 2.17
CA GLY A 63 -12.46 -8.14 2.17
C GLY A 63 -12.85 -8.67 3.55
N LYS A 64 -12.12 -8.32 4.62
CA LYS A 64 -12.29 -8.87 5.98
C LYS A 64 -12.27 -10.41 5.99
N LEU A 65 -11.43 -10.99 5.15
CA LEU A 65 -11.27 -12.45 4.98
C LEU A 65 -10.17 -13.03 5.87
N MET A 66 -9.83 -12.32 6.95
CA MET A 66 -8.84 -12.68 7.96
C MET A 66 -9.50 -12.62 9.34
#